data_AF-A0A9W3CB67-F1
#
_entry.id   AF-A0A9W3CB67-F1
#
_cell.length_a   1.000
_cell.length_b   1.000
_cell.length_c   1.000
_cell.angle_alpha   90.00
_cell.angle_beta   90.00
_cell.angle_gamma   90.00
#
_symmetry.space_group_name_H-M   'P 1'
#
loop_
_entity.id
_entity.type
_entity.pdbx_description
1 polymer ?
#
loop_
_entity_poly.entity_id
_entity_poly.type
_entity_poly.pdbx_seq_one_letter_code
_entity_poly.pdbx_strand_id
1 'polypeptide(L)'
;MLSVTPPLIDPGRRSQRHVGFPKSVCTSVNECMCHGIPDSRQLRSGDIINIDVTVYLDGYHGDTSRTFFCGEVSEGFKQLVQVTEECLEKGIAVCKDGASFKKISLCMCLVFN
;
A
#
# COMPACT_ATOMS: atom_id res chain seq x y z
N MET A 1 -3.54 -1.49 8.47
CA MET A 1 -3.51 -2.91 8.10
C MET A 1 -4.93 -3.30 7.75
N LEU A 2 -5.23 -3.54 6.49
CA LEU A 2 -6.59 -3.83 6.02
C LEU A 2 -6.58 -5.25 5.48
N SER A 3 -6.89 -6.22 6.35
CA SER A 3 -6.91 -7.63 5.95
C SER A 3 -7.93 -7.84 4.83
N VAL A 4 -7.41 -8.17 3.66
CA VAL A 4 -8.12 -8.67 2.51
C VAL A 4 -8.16 -10.18 2.62
N THR A 5 -8.93 -10.68 3.57
CA THR A 5 -9.43 -12.05 3.45
C THR A 5 -10.88 -12.00 3.00
N PRO A 6 -11.26 -12.65 1.89
CA PRO A 6 -12.63 -13.15 1.80
C PRO A 6 -12.88 -13.98 3.06
N PRO A 7 -14.13 -14.12 3.54
CA PRO A 7 -14.41 -14.96 4.70
C PRO A 7 -14.03 -16.41 4.37
N LEU A 8 -12.78 -16.78 4.58
CA LEU A 8 -12.39 -18.14 4.82
C LEU A 8 -12.98 -18.45 6.18
N ILE A 9 -14.07 -19.18 6.14
CA ILE A 9 -14.74 -19.77 7.28
C ILE A 9 -13.72 -20.69 7.92
N ASP A 10 -12.89 -20.17 8.83
CA ASP A 10 -12.38 -20.96 9.94
C ASP A 10 -13.59 -21.19 10.85
N PRO A 11 -14.12 -22.43 10.96
CA PRO A 11 -15.29 -22.71 11.78
C PRO A 11 -15.09 -22.35 13.26
N GLY A 12 -13.86 -22.02 13.70
CA GLY A 12 -13.54 -21.59 15.06
C GLY A 12 -13.33 -20.09 15.27
N ARG A 13 -13.30 -19.22 14.24
CA ARG A 13 -12.94 -17.79 14.40
C ARG A 13 -13.85 -16.86 13.58
N ARG A 14 -14.47 -15.88 14.27
CA ARG A 14 -15.26 -14.81 13.64
C ARG A 14 -14.42 -14.14 12.54
N SER A 15 -15.04 -13.90 11.37
CA SER A 15 -14.41 -13.17 10.25
C SER A 15 -13.67 -11.94 10.79
N GLN A 16 -12.36 -11.85 10.58
CA GLN A 16 -11.60 -10.67 10.96
C GLN A 16 -11.92 -9.52 9.98
N ARG A 17 -13.12 -8.94 10.11
CA ARG A 17 -13.34 -7.59 9.60
C ARG A 17 -12.44 -6.68 10.42
N HIS A 18 -11.39 -6.14 9.80
CA HIS A 18 -10.69 -5.01 10.39
C HIS A 18 -11.72 -3.90 10.63
N VAL A 19 -11.76 -3.41 11.87
CA VAL A 19 -12.88 -2.68 12.49
C VAL A 19 -13.49 -1.66 11.52
N GLY A 20 -14.63 -1.99 10.91
CA GLY A 20 -15.43 -1.06 10.11
C GLY A 20 -14.98 -0.79 8.66
N PHE A 21 -13.90 -1.39 8.14
CA PHE A 21 -13.54 -1.18 6.72
C PHE A 21 -14.46 -2.03 5.80
N PRO A 22 -15.12 -1.42 4.80
CA PRO A 22 -16.26 -2.05 4.11
C PRO A 22 -15.88 -2.96 2.93
N LYS A 23 -14.59 -3.01 2.55
CA LYS A 23 -14.12 -3.68 1.32
C LYS A 23 -12.94 -4.59 1.61
N SER A 24 -12.57 -5.38 0.59
CA SER A 24 -11.49 -6.36 0.65
C SER A 24 -10.23 -5.91 -0.08
N VAL A 25 -10.00 -4.60 -0.25
CA VAL A 25 -8.75 -4.02 -0.80
C VAL A 25 -8.83 -2.51 -0.61
N CYS A 26 -7.70 -1.82 -0.51
CA CYS A 26 -7.66 -0.37 -0.60
C CYS A 26 -7.34 0.04 -2.03
N THR A 27 -8.06 1.03 -2.54
CA THR A 27 -7.77 1.68 -3.83
C THR A 27 -7.70 3.18 -3.61
N SER A 28 -6.48 3.72 -3.55
CA SER A 28 -6.23 5.11 -3.21
C SER A 28 -5.82 5.85 -4.48
N VAL A 29 -6.73 6.65 -5.04
CA VAL A 29 -6.54 7.35 -6.32
C VAL A 29 -6.07 8.78 -6.08
N ASN A 30 -5.04 9.22 -6.81
CA ASN A 30 -4.52 10.59 -6.84
C ASN A 30 -4.21 11.17 -5.43
N GLU A 31 -4.97 12.16 -4.96
CA GLU A 31 -4.78 12.83 -3.68
C GLU A 31 -5.12 11.96 -2.45
N CYS A 32 -5.76 10.81 -2.67
CA CYS A 32 -6.01 9.84 -1.61
C CYS A 32 -4.70 9.15 -1.21
N MET A 33 -4.15 9.51 -0.05
CA MET A 33 -2.86 9.00 0.43
C MET A 33 -2.90 7.50 0.74
N CYS A 34 -3.92 7.03 1.45
CA CYS A 34 -4.09 5.62 1.84
C CYS A 34 -5.54 5.32 2.24
N HIS A 35 -5.85 4.02 2.40
CA HIS A 35 -7.16 3.51 2.84
C HIS A 35 -8.35 3.98 1.98
N GLY A 36 -8.12 4.27 0.69
CA GLY A 36 -9.22 4.55 -0.23
C GLY A 36 -10.17 3.36 -0.32
N ILE A 37 -11.47 3.62 -0.19
CA ILE A 37 -12.51 2.58 -0.25
C ILE A 37 -12.90 2.38 -1.72
N PRO A 38 -12.77 1.17 -2.28
CA PRO A 38 -13.26 0.87 -3.62
C PRO A 38 -14.74 1.24 -3.80
N ASP A 39 -15.03 2.08 -4.78
CA ASP A 39 -16.36 2.57 -5.13
C ASP A 39 -16.67 2.41 -6.64
N SER A 40 -17.67 3.13 -7.16
CA SER A 40 -18.06 3.09 -8.57
C SER A 40 -17.30 4.07 -9.48
N ARG A 41 -16.32 4.83 -8.97
CA ARG A 41 -15.53 5.77 -9.77
C ARG A 41 -14.71 5.00 -10.80
N GLN A 42 -14.95 5.27 -12.08
CA GLN A 42 -14.10 4.75 -13.14
C GLN A 42 -12.74 5.46 -13.15
N LEU A 43 -11.66 4.68 -13.26
CA LEU A 43 -10.31 5.19 -13.48
C LEU A 43 -10.22 5.87 -14.84
N ARG A 44 -9.44 6.94 -14.93
CA ARG A 44 -9.26 7.74 -16.15
C ARG A 44 -7.79 7.76 -16.55
N SER A 45 -7.54 7.98 -17.84
CA SER A 45 -6.16 8.28 -18.28
C SER A 45 -5.65 9.51 -17.53
N GLY A 46 -4.46 9.41 -16.97
CA GLY A 46 -3.86 10.45 -16.14
C GLY A 46 -3.98 10.23 -14.64
N ASP A 47 -4.81 9.28 -14.18
CA ASP A 47 -4.87 8.89 -12.77
C ASP A 47 -3.63 8.07 -12.36
N ILE A 48 -3.23 8.20 -11.10
CA ILE A 48 -2.42 7.20 -10.39
C ILE A 48 -3.26 6.53 -9.32
N ILE A 49 -3.04 5.23 -9.09
CA ILE A 49 -3.78 4.46 -8.09
C ILE A 49 -2.83 3.58 -7.28
N ASN A 50 -2.84 3.72 -5.96
CA ASN A 50 -2.23 2.75 -5.05
C ASN A 50 -3.22 1.63 -4.72
N ILE A 51 -2.77 0.39 -4.85
CA ILE A 51 -3.51 -0.82 -4.46
C ILE A 51 -2.76 -1.49 -3.32
N ASP A 52 -3.45 -1.70 -2.20
CA ASP A 52 -2.88 -2.26 -0.96
C ASP A 52 -3.56 -3.58 -0.56
N VAL A 53 -2.76 -4.64 -0.43
CA VAL A 53 -3.19 -6.05 -0.35
C VAL A 53 -2.66 -6.72 0.93
N THR A 54 -3.61 -6.86 1.84
CA THR A 54 -3.76 -7.65 3.07
C THR A 54 -4.00 -9.18 3.11
N VAL A 55 -3.17 -10.12 2.64
CA VAL A 55 -3.58 -11.56 2.71
C VAL A 55 -3.49 -12.14 4.13
N TYR A 56 -4.35 -13.12 4.46
CA TYR A 56 -4.24 -13.93 5.69
C TYR A 56 -4.31 -15.42 5.35
N LEU A 57 -3.32 -16.17 5.83
CA LEU A 57 -3.15 -17.60 5.60
C LEU A 57 -2.51 -18.24 6.83
N ASP A 58 -3.10 -19.34 7.32
CA ASP A 58 -2.55 -20.19 8.39
C ASP A 58 -2.08 -19.44 9.65
N GLY A 59 -2.77 -18.38 10.04
CA GLY A 59 -2.42 -17.58 11.22
C GLY A 59 -1.54 -16.36 10.95
N TYR A 60 -1.07 -16.16 9.72
CA TYR A 60 -0.14 -15.10 9.34
C TYR A 60 -0.78 -14.10 8.37
N HIS A 61 -0.36 -12.84 8.47
CA HIS A 61 -0.71 -11.79 7.51
C HIS A 61 0.48 -11.46 6.61
N GLY A 62 0.25 -11.34 5.30
CA GLY A 62 1.20 -10.82 4.33
C GLY A 62 0.68 -9.53 3.72
N ASP A 63 1.49 -8.47 3.73
CA ASP A 63 1.06 -7.10 3.39
C ASP A 63 1.98 -6.47 2.33
N THR A 64 1.39 -5.88 1.30
CA THR A 64 2.13 -5.17 0.26
C THR A 64 1.23 -4.20 -0.53
N SER A 65 1.81 -3.11 -1.00
CA SER A 65 1.12 -2.16 -1.88
C SER A 65 2.03 -1.63 -2.98
N ARG A 66 1.42 -1.13 -4.06
CA ARG A 66 2.12 -0.48 -5.16
C ARG A 66 1.21 0.54 -5.84
N THR A 67 1.82 1.60 -6.37
CA THR A 67 1.14 2.62 -7.16
C THR A 67 1.29 2.32 -8.66
N PHE A 68 0.19 2.40 -9.40
CA PHE A 68 0.09 2.11 -10.83
C PHE A 68 -0.37 3.34 -11.61
N PHE A 69 0.08 3.45 -12.86
CA PHE A 69 -0.36 4.47 -13.80
C PHE A 69 -1.60 4.00 -14.56
N CYS A 70 -2.60 4.87 -14.67
CA CYS A 70 -3.76 4.65 -15.52
C CYS A 70 -3.57 5.39 -16.84
N GLY A 71 -3.24 4.66 -17.91
CA GLY A 71 -2.96 5.26 -19.22
C GLY A 71 -1.75 6.20 -19.20
N GLU A 72 -1.83 7.30 -19.95
CA GLU A 72 -0.78 8.32 -19.99
C GLU A 72 -0.92 9.27 -18.80
N VAL A 73 0.14 9.33 -17.98
CA VAL A 73 0.23 10.18 -16.78
C VAL A 73 1.23 11.32 -16.97
N SER A 74 1.06 12.40 -16.22
CA SER A 74 1.98 13.55 -16.27
C SER A 74 3.38 13.18 -15.75
N GLU A 75 4.41 13.90 -16.22
CA GLU A 75 5.77 13.70 -15.73
C GLU A 75 5.89 13.92 -14.22
N GLY A 76 5.11 14.83 -13.65
CA GLY A 76 5.07 15.03 -12.20
C GLY A 76 4.59 13.79 -11.44
N PHE A 77 3.57 13.08 -11.94
CA PHE A 77 3.14 11.82 -11.33
C PHE A 77 4.12 10.68 -11.55
N LYS A 78 4.81 10.63 -12.71
CA LYS A 78 5.87 9.65 -12.94
C LYS A 78 7.01 9.84 -11.94
N GLN A 79 7.47 11.08 -11.77
CA GLN A 79 8.50 11.44 -10.79
C GLN A 79 8.07 11.11 -9.36
N LEU A 80 6.83 11.43 -8.99
CA LEU A 80 6.29 11.11 -7.66
C LEU A 80 6.35 9.60 -7.37
N VAL A 81 5.87 8.78 -8.30
CA VAL A 81 5.88 7.32 -8.13
C VAL A 81 7.30 6.77 -8.10
N GLN A 82 8.19 7.26 -8.96
CA GLN A 82 9.60 6.87 -8.98
C GLN A 82 10.31 7.20 -7.66
N VAL A 83 10.15 8.42 -7.15
CA VAL A 83 10.77 8.84 -5.87
C VAL A 83 10.22 8.04 -4.70
N THR A 84 8.93 7.72 -4.72
CA THR A 84 8.31 6.87 -3.68
C THR A 84 8.91 5.46 -3.70
N GLU A 85 9.13 4.88 -4.88
CA GLU A 85 9.79 3.57 -5.04
C GLU A 85 11.25 3.61 -4.59
N GLU A 86 12.00 4.66 -4.93
CA GLU A 86 13.38 4.85 -4.45
C GLU A 86 13.45 4.95 -2.92
N CYS A 87 12.51 5.66 -2.29
CA CYS A 87 12.42 5.75 -0.83
C CYS A 87 12.22 4.35 -0.21
N LEU A 88 11.32 3.54 -0.77
CA LEU A 88 11.07 2.18 -0.31
C LEU A 88 12.34 1.34 -0.40
N GLU A 89 13.02 1.34 -1.55
CA GLU A 89 14.25 0.57 -1.76
C GLU A 89 15.37 0.98 -0.79
N LYS A 90 15.58 2.29 -0.56
CA LYS A 90 16.56 2.75 0.44
C LYS A 90 16.19 2.34 1.85
N GLY A 91 14.89 2.39 2.19
CA GLY A 91 14.38 1.92 3.48
C GLY A 91 14.62 0.43 3.71
N ILE A 92 14.42 -0.40 2.68
CA ILE A 92 14.71 -1.84 2.72
C ILE A 92 16.21 -2.09 2.87
N ALA A 93 17.05 -1.35 2.13
CA ALA A 93 18.49 -1.54 2.15
C ALA A 93 19.16 -1.32 3.52
N VAL A 94 18.53 -0.56 4.42
CA VAL A 94 19.04 -0.34 5.79
C VAL A 94 18.57 -1.39 6.80
N CYS A 95 17.60 -2.24 6.45
CA CYS A 95 17.07 -3.29 7.31
C CYS A 95 18.10 -4.42 7.47
N LYS A 96 18.63 -4.58 8.67
CA LYS A 96 19.54 -5.67 9.06
C LYS A 96 19.52 -5.87 10.57
N ASP A 97 20.03 -7.01 11.03
CA ASP A 97 20.16 -7.30 12.45
C ASP A 97 20.91 -6.18 13.21
N GLY A 98 20.39 -5.81 14.38
CA GLY A 98 20.90 -4.72 15.20
C GLY A 98 20.73 -3.30 14.64
N ALA A 99 20.12 -3.09 13.47
CA ALA A 99 19.86 -1.75 12.95
C ALA A 99 18.72 -1.05 13.70
N SER A 100 18.88 0.26 13.98
CA SER A 100 17.80 1.06 14.56
C SER A 100 16.70 1.34 13.53
N PHE A 101 15.44 1.11 13.89
CA PHE A 101 14.27 1.45 13.06
C PHE A 101 14.26 2.92 12.60
N LYS A 102 14.80 3.85 13.40
CA LYS A 102 14.89 5.28 13.04
C LYS A 102 15.69 5.52 11.75
N LYS A 103 16.63 4.62 11.42
CA LYS A 103 17.43 4.73 10.19
C LYS A 103 16.58 4.56 8.93
N ILE A 104 15.51 3.76 8.98
CA ILE A 104 14.60 3.54 7.85
C ILE A 104 13.94 4.87 7.45
N SER A 105 13.36 5.59 8.41
CA SER A 105 12.75 6.89 8.13
C SER A 105 13.80 7.93 7.72
N LEU A 106 14.96 7.95 8.39
CA LEU A 106 16.00 8.94 8.10
C LEU A 106 16.52 8.82 6.65
N CYS A 107 16.75 7.61 6.14
CA CYS A 107 17.26 7.44 4.78
C CYS A 107 16.22 7.79 3.71
N MET A 108 14.93 7.56 3.98
CA MET A 108 13.84 7.98 3.09
C MET A 108 13.78 9.51 2.97
N CYS A 109 13.91 10.25 4.08
CA CYS A 109 13.92 11.71 4.07
C CYS A 109 15.06 12.31 3.23
N LEU A 110 16.17 11.60 3.07
CA LEU A 110 17.32 12.06 2.28
C LEU A 110 17.09 11.94 0.76
N VAL A 111 16.08 11.22 0.30
CA VAL A 111 15.72 11.14 -1.13
C VAL A 111 15.11 12.46 -1.63
N PHE A 112 14.48 13.22 -0.75
CA PHE A 112 13.73 14.42 -1.09
C PHE A 112 14.56 15.72 -1.10
N ASN A 113 15.90 15.64 -1.06
CA ASN A 113 16.80 16.81 -1.10
C ASN A 113 17.41 17.03 -2.48
#